data_AF-A0A292Z2E2-F1
#
_entry.id   AF-A0A292Z2E2-F1
#
_cell.length_a   1.000
_cell.length_b   1.000
_cell.length_c   1.000
_cell.angle_alpha   90.00
_cell.angle_beta   90.00
_cell.angle_gamma   90.00
#
_symmetry.space_group_name_H-M   'P 1'
#
loop_
_entity.id
_entity.type
_entity.pdbx_description
1 polymer ?
#
loop_
_entity_poly.entity_id
_entity_poly.type
_entity_poly.pdbx_seq_one_letter_code
_entity_poly.pdbx_strand_id
1 'polypeptide(L)' 'MPRSYLRFPHLHRDTLVFTAEDDVWTAPLAGGRAYRLTADDVPVSRPRL' A
#
# COMPACT_ATOMS: atom_id res chain seq x y z
N MET A 1 12.22 -9.41 -13.54
CA MET A 1 10.98 -9.86 -12.89
C MET A 1 10.08 -8.64 -12.74
N PRO A 2 8.85 -8.62 -13.27
CA PRO A 2 7.93 -7.52 -12.97
C PRO A 2 7.75 -7.49 -11.46
N ARG A 3 8.08 -6.35 -10.84
CA ARG A 3 7.80 -6.14 -9.42
C ARG A 3 6.29 -6.27 -9.28
N SER A 4 5.81 -7.23 -8.48
CA SER A 4 4.39 -7.30 -8.11
C SER A 4 3.95 -5.90 -7.70
N TYR A 5 2.94 -5.35 -8.38
CA TYR A 5 2.47 -3.98 -8.10
C TYR A 5 1.93 -3.86 -6.67
N LEU A 6 1.41 -4.98 -6.14
CA LEU A 6 1.00 -5.14 -4.75
C LEU A 6 2.12 -5.81 -3.94
N ARG A 7 2.70 -5.10 -2.98
CA ARG A 7 3.64 -5.69 -2.00
C ARG A 7 3.22 -5.32 -0.57
N PHE A 8 3.59 -6.18 0.37
CA PHE A 8 3.31 -6.01 1.81
C PHE A 8 1.83 -5.70 2.14
N PRO A 9 0.85 -6.49 1.65
CA PRO A 9 -0.54 -6.26 1.99
C PRO A 9 -0.79 -6.53 3.48
N HIS A 10 -1.46 -5.60 4.15
CA HIS A 10 -1.89 -5.71 5.53
C HIS A 10 -3.34 -5.25 5.66
N LEU A 11 -4.12 -5.96 6.46
CA LEU A 11 -5.52 -5.62 6.73
C LEU A 11 -5.66 -5.04 8.13
N HIS A 12 -6.41 -3.97 8.23
CA HIS A 12 -6.85 -3.42 9.51
C HIS A 12 -8.33 -3.03 9.42
N ARG A 13 -9.19 -3.79 10.12
CA ARG A 13 -10.66 -3.68 10.00
C ARG A 13 -11.08 -3.76 8.52
N ASP A 14 -11.72 -2.71 8.01
CA ASP A 14 -12.26 -2.63 6.65
C ASP A 14 -11.30 -1.95 5.66
N THR A 15 -10.01 -1.88 5.99
CA THR A 15 -8.99 -1.18 5.21
C THR A 15 -7.83 -2.09 4.85
N LEU A 16 -7.44 -2.06 3.58
CA LEU A 16 -6.22 -2.67 3.04
C LEU A 16 -5.12 -1.61 2.95
N VAL A 17 -3.97 -1.87 3.57
CA VAL A 17 -2.75 -1.09 3.42
C VAL A 17 -1.73 -1.91 2.65
N PHE A 18 -1.07 -1.31 1.66
CA PHE A 18 -0.11 -1.99 0.80
C PHE A 18 0.92 -1.02 0.24
N THR A 19 1.94 -1.53 -0.44
CA THR A 19 2.88 -0.72 -1.20
C THR A 19 2.71 -0.93 -2.69
N ALA A 20 2.72 0.17 -3.44
CA ALA A 20 2.73 0.23 -4.89
C ALA A 20 3.52 1.47 -5.33
N GLU A 21 4.25 1.38 -6.45
CA GLU A 21 5.09 2.49 -6.94
C GLU A 21 6.07 3.03 -5.88
N ASP A 22 6.57 2.13 -5.03
CA ASP A 22 7.47 2.46 -3.91
C ASP A 22 6.87 3.32 -2.79
N ASP A 23 5.58 3.66 -2.88
CA ASP A 23 4.80 4.39 -1.87
C ASP A 23 3.85 3.47 -1.07
N VAL A 24 3.41 3.93 0.11
CA VAL A 24 2.34 3.31 0.89
C VAL A 24 0.98 3.81 0.40
N TRP A 25 0.07 2.88 0.20
CA TRP A 25 -1.31 3.11 -0.24
C TRP A 25 -2.30 2.49 0.75
N THR A 26 -3.50 3.06 0.78
CA THR A 26 -4.64 2.54 1.55
C THR A 26 -5.91 2.49 0.68
N ALA A 27 -6.73 1.46 0.86
CA ALA A 27 -7.99 1.29 0.12
C ALA A 27 -9.07 0.60 0.98
N PRO A 28 -10.37 0.91 0.78
CA PRO A 28 -11.46 0.18 1.43
C PRO A 28 -11.53 -1.29 0.96
N LEU A 29 -11.76 -2.22 1.87
CA LEU A 29 -11.94 -3.65 1.56
C LEU A 29 -13.19 -3.94 0.74
N ALA A 30 -14.23 -3.11 0.88
CA ALA A 30 -15.43 -3.17 0.06
C ALA A 30 -15.17 -2.78 -1.42
N GLY A 31 -13.94 -2.37 -1.75
CA GLY A 31 -13.60 -1.76 -3.04
C GLY A 31 -13.84 -0.25 -3.05
N GLY A 32 -13.25 0.42 -4.04
CA GLY A 32 -13.32 1.87 -4.19
C GLY A 32 -11.96 2.49 -4.47
N ARG A 33 -11.85 3.80 -4.22
CA ARG A 33 -10.63 4.57 -4.51
C ARG A 33 -9.53 4.26 -3.49
N ALA A 34 -8.32 4.03 -3.99
CA ALA A 34 -7.11 3.99 -3.17
C ALA A 34 -6.52 5.41 -2.99
N TYR A 35 -5.91 5.64 -1.82
CA TYR A 35 -5.24 6.88 -1.46
C TYR A 35 -3.78 6.62 -1.13
N ARG A 36 -2.91 7.52 -1.56
CA ARG A 36 -1.48 7.45 -1.30
C ARG A 36 -1.14 8.17 0.01
N LEU A 37 -0.34 7.54 0.87
CA LEU A 37 0.04 8.04 2.19
C LEU A 37 1.46 8.62 2.24
N THR A 38 2.37 8.15 1.37
CA THR A 38 3.75 8.65 1.25
C THR A 38 3.99 9.20 -0.15
N ALA A 39 4.94 10.12 -0.28
CA ALA A 39 5.37 10.66 -1.57
C ALA A 39 6.78 11.26 -1.48
N ASP A 40 7.60 10.75 -0.57
CA ASP A 40 8.92 11.29 -0.22
C ASP A 40 10.06 10.77 -1.11
N ASP A 41 9.72 9.98 -2.14
CA ASP A 41 10.66 9.36 -3.09
C ASP A 41 11.68 8.41 -2.40
N VAL A 42 11.35 7.95 -1.18
CA VAL A 42 12.12 6.97 -0.43
C VAL A 42 11.40 5.63 -0.49
N PRO A 43 12.01 4.59 -1.08
CA PRO A 43 11.34 3.30 -1.22
C PRO A 43 10.95 2.66 0.11
N VAL A 44 9.69 2.24 0.21
CA VAL A 44 9.21 1.47 1.35
C VAL A 44 9.92 0.11 1.43
N SER A 45 10.55 -0.16 2.57
CA SER A 45 11.32 -1.40 2.80
C SER A 45 10.66 -2.40 3.76
N ARG A 46 10.06 -1.94 4.87
CA ARG A 46 9.41 -2.78 5.91
C ARG A 46 8.24 -2.05 6.60
N PRO A 47 7.09 -1.87 5.94
CA PRO A 47 5.93 -1.24 6.57
C PRO A 47 5.35 -2.17 7.65
N ARG A 48 4.93 -1.61 8.77
CA ARG A 48 4.27 -2.33 9.89
C ARG A 48 3.08 -1.49 10.35
N LEU A 49 1.95 -2.15 10.59
CA LEU A 49 0.76 -1.56 11.23
C LEU A 49 0.75 -1.85 12.73
#